data_AF-A0AAN7KRD0-F1
#
_entry.id   AF-A0AAN7KRD0-F1
#
_cell.length_a   1.000
_cell.length_b   1.000
_cell.length_c   1.000
_cell.angle_alpha   90.00
_cell.angle_beta   90.00
_cell.angle_gamma   90.00
#
_symmetry.space_group_name_H-M   'P 1'
#
loop_
_entity.id
_entity.type
_entity.pdbx_description
1 polymer ?
#
loop_
_entity_poly.entity_id
_entity_poly.type
_entity_poly.pdbx_seq_one_letter_code
_entity_poly.pdbx_strand_id
1 'polypeptide(L)'
;MAILHSPLHPLYIATSPATAKRSSFATRSWTGRFLFPVLLSLPPSKDVPSASTFAGVELFRATSSPKEYVYPDPVPPFAVSETRKFKTDLKRKLREESETFGDDLDAVVDVCSQIFSKFLHDEYGGPGTLLVEPFTDMMLAIKDESLPGAAIAARAALLWAQSYVDQDWESWHATNHRQTSL
;
A
#
# COMPACT_ATOMS: atom_id res chain seq x y z
N MET A 1 52.62 -44.04 -25.80
CA MET A 1 52.57 -42.57 -25.74
C MET A 1 51.40 -42.14 -26.63
N ALA A 2 50.16 -42.08 -26.11
CA ALA A 2 49.52 -40.86 -25.56
C ALA A 2 49.11 -39.90 -26.72
N ILE A 3 47.91 -39.34 -26.91
CA ILE A 3 46.73 -39.08 -26.07
C ILE A 3 45.48 -38.93 -26.97
N LEU A 4 44.35 -39.35 -26.40
CA LEU A 4 42.93 -39.17 -26.73
C LEU A 4 42.52 -37.70 -26.94
N HIS A 5 41.75 -37.33 -27.97
CA HIS A 5 40.81 -36.20 -27.86
C HIS A 5 39.58 -36.37 -28.78
N SER A 6 38.43 -36.37 -28.11
CA SER A 6 37.07 -36.54 -28.61
C SER A 6 36.55 -35.33 -29.39
N PRO A 7 35.66 -35.51 -30.39
CA PRO A 7 34.81 -34.44 -30.88
C PRO A 7 33.55 -34.31 -30.01
N LEU A 8 33.33 -33.12 -29.45
CA LEU A 8 32.09 -32.75 -28.74
C LEU A 8 30.94 -32.55 -29.75
N HIS A 9 29.86 -33.30 -29.54
CA HIS A 9 28.58 -33.12 -30.19
C HIS A 9 27.89 -31.84 -29.69
N PRO A 10 27.26 -31.03 -30.56
CA PRO A 10 26.26 -30.06 -30.13
C PRO A 10 24.94 -30.79 -29.83
N LEU A 11 24.53 -30.79 -28.55
CA LEU A 11 23.20 -31.20 -28.14
C LEU A 11 22.18 -30.12 -28.55
N TYR A 12 21.30 -30.50 -29.46
CA TYR A 12 20.10 -29.77 -29.80
C TYR A 12 19.00 -30.23 -28.83
N ILE A 13 18.58 -29.38 -27.89
CA ILE A 13 17.31 -29.57 -27.16
C ILE A 13 16.48 -28.31 -27.37
N ALA A 14 15.45 -28.48 -28.20
CA ALA A 14 14.32 -27.59 -28.31
C ALA A 14 13.26 -27.96 -27.24
N THR A 15 12.31 -27.03 -27.06
CA THR A 15 11.01 -27.13 -26.36
C THR A 15 11.00 -26.89 -24.84
N SER A 16 10.43 -25.75 -24.42
CA SER A 16 8.99 -25.65 -24.12
C SER A 16 8.58 -24.21 -23.74
N PRO A 17 7.43 -23.69 -24.19
CA PRO A 17 6.88 -22.42 -23.72
C PRO A 17 6.07 -22.65 -22.43
N ALA A 18 6.48 -22.01 -21.33
CA ALA A 18 5.70 -22.01 -20.10
C ALA A 18 4.50 -21.06 -20.26
N THR A 19 3.31 -21.64 -20.24
CA THR A 19 1.99 -21.00 -20.25
C THR A 19 1.82 -20.06 -19.05
N ALA A 20 1.55 -18.78 -19.33
CA ALA A 20 1.10 -17.80 -18.36
C ALA A 20 -0.30 -18.16 -17.86
N LYS A 21 -0.44 -18.47 -16.56
CA LYS A 21 -1.75 -18.57 -15.90
C LYS A 21 -2.13 -17.21 -15.34
N ARG A 22 -3.01 -16.54 -16.08
CA ARG A 22 -3.73 -15.33 -15.67
C ARG A 22 -4.66 -15.72 -14.51
N SER A 23 -4.24 -15.40 -13.28
CA SER A 23 -5.10 -15.54 -12.11
C SER A 23 -6.19 -14.46 -12.17
N SER A 24 -7.43 -14.91 -12.15
CA SER A 24 -8.62 -14.06 -12.19
C SER A 24 -9.05 -13.82 -10.75
N PHE A 25 -8.82 -12.63 -10.22
CA PHE A 25 -9.32 -12.25 -8.90
C PHE A 25 -10.83 -12.07 -8.99
N ALA A 26 -11.56 -13.04 -8.43
CA ALA A 26 -13.00 -12.97 -8.27
C ALA A 26 -13.35 -11.99 -7.15
N THR A 27 -14.07 -10.93 -7.49
CA THR A 27 -14.65 -9.99 -6.54
C THR A 27 -15.71 -10.70 -5.70
N ARG A 28 -15.41 -10.97 -4.42
CA ARG A 28 -16.44 -11.35 -3.44
C ARG A 28 -16.90 -10.11 -2.71
N SER A 29 -18.16 -9.74 -2.97
CA SER A 29 -18.89 -8.73 -2.22
C SER A 29 -19.03 -9.14 -0.75
N TRP A 30 -18.43 -8.37 0.16
CA TRP A 30 -18.52 -8.61 1.60
C TRP A 30 -19.69 -7.80 2.18
N THR A 31 -20.82 -8.45 2.43
CA THR A 31 -21.89 -7.87 3.25
C THR A 31 -21.46 -7.96 4.72
N GLY A 32 -21.24 -6.81 5.33
CA GLY A 32 -20.61 -6.68 6.63
C GLY A 32 -21.46 -7.06 7.84
N ARG A 33 -20.80 -6.99 9.00
CA ARG A 33 -21.18 -6.21 10.20
C ARG A 33 -20.23 -6.61 11.33
N PHE A 34 -19.16 -5.84 11.53
CA PHE A 34 -18.41 -5.86 12.78
C PHE A 34 -18.94 -4.73 13.66
N LEU A 35 -19.78 -5.10 14.62
CA LEU A 35 -20.19 -4.22 15.72
C LEU A 35 -19.06 -4.21 16.75
N PHE A 36 -18.32 -3.11 16.83
CA PHE A 36 -17.46 -2.81 17.99
C PHE A 36 -18.27 -2.00 19.00
N PRO A 37 -18.51 -2.49 20.23
CA PRO A 37 -19.01 -1.64 21.30
C PRO A 37 -17.81 -0.90 21.92
N VAL A 38 -17.71 0.40 21.66
CA VAL A 38 -16.82 1.29 22.41
C VAL A 38 -17.58 1.76 23.66
N LEU A 39 -17.28 1.18 24.82
CA LEU A 39 -17.74 1.71 26.12
C LEU A 39 -16.76 2.80 26.57
N LEU A 40 -17.05 4.06 26.23
CA LEU A 40 -16.38 5.21 26.86
C LEU A 40 -16.95 5.40 28.28
N SER A 41 -16.10 5.21 29.29
CA SER A 41 -16.40 5.58 30.67
C SER A 41 -16.17 7.09 30.85
N LEU A 42 -17.23 7.79 31.24
CA LEU A 42 -17.29 9.23 31.50
C LEU A 42 -17.12 9.50 33.00
N PRO A 43 -16.15 10.32 33.45
CA PRO A 43 -16.16 10.87 34.81
C PRO A 43 -16.88 12.24 34.90
N PRO A 44 -17.43 12.59 36.08
CA PRO A 44 -18.45 13.63 36.22
C PRO A 44 -17.95 15.07 36.39
N SER A 45 -18.89 15.95 36.06
CA SER A 45 -18.92 17.42 36.01
C SER A 45 -18.58 18.17 37.31
N LYS A 46 -17.92 19.33 37.14
CA LYS A 46 -17.81 20.52 38.03
C LYS A 46 -17.30 21.68 37.14
N ASP A 47 -17.77 22.92 37.11
CA ASP A 47 -18.85 23.71 37.70
C ASP A 47 -19.03 24.93 36.76
N VAL A 48 -20.24 25.47 36.66
CA VAL A 48 -20.56 26.77 36.02
C VAL A 48 -20.19 27.90 37.01
N PRO A 49 -19.84 29.15 36.60
CA PRO A 49 -20.86 30.07 36.06
C PRO A 49 -20.35 31.16 35.10
N SER A 50 -21.28 31.79 34.38
CA SER A 50 -21.54 33.24 34.40
C SER A 50 -21.99 33.77 33.04
N ALA A 51 -23.05 34.57 33.09
CA ALA A 51 -23.79 35.11 31.96
C ALA A 51 -22.99 36.17 31.18
N SER A 52 -23.11 36.13 29.86
CA SER A 52 -23.14 37.36 29.05
C SER A 52 -23.96 37.13 27.79
N THR A 53 -25.11 37.79 27.78
CA THR A 53 -25.92 38.09 26.61
C THR A 53 -25.05 38.72 25.53
N PHE A 54 -24.85 38.02 24.41
CA PHE A 54 -24.48 38.66 23.15
C PHE A 54 -25.54 38.34 22.11
N ALA A 55 -26.25 39.40 21.73
CA ALA A 55 -27.21 39.43 20.65
C ALA A 55 -26.51 39.26 19.29
N GLY A 56 -27.18 38.56 18.38
CA GLY A 56 -26.97 38.67 16.94
C GLY A 56 -25.84 37.83 16.36
N VAL A 57 -26.07 36.54 16.14
CA VAL A 57 -25.35 35.81 15.08
C VAL A 57 -26.31 35.59 13.92
N GLU A 58 -26.13 36.42 12.90
CA GLU A 58 -26.70 36.18 11.58
C GLU A 58 -26.05 34.88 11.06
N LEU A 59 -26.83 33.80 11.08
CA LEU A 59 -26.39 32.49 10.62
C LEU A 59 -26.30 32.54 9.09
N PHE A 60 -25.17 33.01 8.56
CA PHE A 60 -24.81 32.77 7.17
C PHE A 60 -24.67 31.27 6.97
N ARG A 61 -25.77 30.64 6.55
CA ARG A 61 -25.79 29.25 6.11
C ARG A 61 -24.95 29.20 4.83
N ALA A 62 -23.69 28.83 4.97
CA ALA A 62 -22.84 28.50 3.84
C ALA A 62 -23.46 27.29 3.12
N THR A 63 -24.18 27.54 2.05
CA THR A 63 -24.58 26.51 1.08
C THR A 63 -23.37 26.22 0.20
N SER A 64 -22.33 25.60 0.77
CA SER A 64 -21.38 24.86 -0.06
C SER A 64 -22.04 23.53 -0.39
N SER A 65 -22.50 23.37 -1.63
CA SER A 65 -22.72 22.04 -2.18
C SER A 65 -21.46 21.20 -1.92
N PRO A 66 -21.54 19.96 -1.42
CA PRO A 66 -20.38 19.10 -1.32
C PRO A 66 -19.75 19.03 -2.71
N LYS A 67 -18.55 19.60 -2.87
CA LYS A 67 -17.76 19.30 -4.07
C LYS A 67 -17.37 17.85 -3.89
N GLU A 68 -18.03 16.98 -4.65
CA GLU A 68 -17.56 15.62 -4.85
C GLU A 68 -16.12 15.74 -5.32
N TYR A 69 -15.20 15.50 -4.40
CA TYR A 69 -13.78 15.53 -4.70
C TYR A 69 -13.52 14.28 -5.54
N VAL A 70 -13.59 14.47 -6.85
CA VAL A 70 -13.14 13.48 -7.82
C VAL A 70 -11.62 13.53 -7.78
N TYR A 71 -11.02 12.46 -7.28
CA TYR A 71 -9.59 12.33 -7.29
C TYR A 71 -9.12 12.35 -8.75
N PRO A 72 -8.12 13.17 -9.13
CA PRO A 72 -7.53 13.10 -10.46
C PRO A 72 -7.10 11.65 -10.74
N ASP A 73 -7.20 11.21 -11.99
CA ASP A 73 -6.73 9.88 -12.40
C ASP A 73 -5.38 9.57 -11.71
N PRO A 74 -5.22 8.35 -11.19
CA PRO A 74 -4.06 7.93 -10.42
C PRO A 74 -2.79 8.39 -11.12
N VAL A 75 -1.91 9.14 -10.43
CA VAL A 75 -0.71 9.71 -11.04
C VAL A 75 0.27 8.58 -11.35
N PRO A 76 0.33 8.07 -12.60
CA PRO A 76 1.06 6.82 -12.86
C PRO A 76 2.57 6.94 -12.54
N PRO A 77 3.23 8.09 -12.79
CA PRO A 77 4.62 8.28 -12.40
C PRO A 77 4.89 8.19 -10.89
N PHE A 78 4.00 8.78 -10.06
CA PHE A 78 4.16 8.74 -8.61
C PHE A 78 4.04 7.30 -8.11
N ALA A 79 2.98 6.60 -8.53
CA ALA A 79 2.75 5.22 -8.12
C ALA A 79 3.91 4.30 -8.52
N VAL A 80 4.49 4.47 -9.72
CA VAL A 80 5.70 3.73 -10.14
C VAL A 80 6.92 4.09 -9.29
N SER A 81 7.20 5.37 -9.05
CA SER A 81 8.35 5.79 -8.24
C SER A 81 8.24 5.29 -6.79
N GLU A 82 7.04 5.39 -6.24
CA GLU A 82 6.76 5.06 -4.84
C GLU A 82 6.77 3.55 -4.61
N THR A 83 6.20 2.77 -5.55
CA THR A 83 6.30 1.30 -5.53
C THR A 83 7.76 0.83 -5.56
N ARG A 84 8.63 1.47 -6.37
CA ARG A 84 10.05 1.10 -6.44
C ARG A 84 10.79 1.40 -5.13
N LYS A 85 10.49 2.55 -4.52
CA LYS A 85 11.03 2.94 -3.21
C LYS A 85 10.57 1.96 -2.13
N PHE A 86 9.26 1.69 -2.08
CA PHE A 86 8.64 0.70 -1.20
C PHE A 86 9.30 -0.67 -1.29
N LYS A 87 9.42 -1.23 -2.51
CA LYS A 87 10.05 -2.53 -2.74
C LYS A 87 11.46 -2.62 -2.18
N THR A 88 12.26 -1.58 -2.42
CA THR A 88 13.66 -1.51 -1.97
C THR A 88 13.75 -1.45 -0.45
N ASP A 89 12.97 -0.56 0.16
CA ASP A 89 13.00 -0.31 1.60
C ASP A 89 12.37 -1.45 2.40
N LEU A 90 11.28 -2.05 1.90
CA LEU A 90 10.66 -3.22 2.51
C LEU A 90 11.63 -4.40 2.51
N LYS A 91 12.28 -4.68 1.37
CA LYS A 91 13.30 -5.75 1.31
C LYS A 91 14.44 -5.51 2.28
N ARG A 92 14.87 -4.25 2.46
CA ARG A 92 15.88 -3.89 3.48
C ARG A 92 15.37 -4.18 4.89
N LYS A 93 14.15 -3.75 5.24
CA LYS A 93 13.57 -3.99 6.57
C LYS A 93 13.41 -5.48 6.87
N LEU A 94 12.86 -6.25 5.93
CA LEU A 94 12.59 -7.68 6.13
C LEU A 94 13.85 -8.54 6.14
N ARG A 95 14.99 -8.05 5.62
CA ARG A 95 16.29 -8.73 5.78
C ARG A 95 16.74 -8.85 7.24
N GLU A 96 16.34 -7.91 8.10
CA GLU A 96 16.65 -7.97 9.53
C GLU A 96 15.98 -9.19 10.19
N GLU A 97 14.87 -9.65 9.62
CA GLU A 97 14.08 -10.82 10.03
C GLU A 97 14.45 -12.07 9.20
N SER A 98 15.74 -12.21 8.84
CA SER A 98 16.23 -13.27 7.93
C SER A 98 15.89 -14.70 8.36
N GLU A 99 15.75 -14.97 9.67
CA GLU A 99 15.33 -16.25 10.23
C GLU A 99 13.91 -16.65 9.79
N THR A 100 13.03 -15.66 9.58
CA THR A 100 11.66 -15.90 9.13
C THR A 100 11.58 -16.12 7.63
N PHE A 101 12.26 -15.27 6.85
CA PHE A 101 12.02 -15.19 5.40
C PHE A 101 12.96 -16.06 4.57
N GLY A 102 14.19 -16.31 5.03
CA GLY A 102 15.17 -17.14 4.31
C GLY A 102 15.27 -16.79 2.82
N ASP A 103 15.09 -17.82 1.98
CA ASP A 103 15.13 -17.71 0.51
C ASP A 103 13.84 -17.14 -0.09
N ASP A 104 12.73 -17.15 0.67
CA ASP A 104 11.40 -16.68 0.22
C ASP A 104 11.22 -15.16 0.32
N LEU A 105 12.22 -14.45 0.87
CA LEU A 105 12.18 -12.99 1.08
C LEU A 105 11.80 -12.23 -0.20
N ASP A 106 12.39 -12.60 -1.33
CA ASP A 106 12.12 -11.93 -2.60
C ASP A 106 10.66 -12.12 -3.06
N ALA A 107 10.13 -13.34 -2.92
CA ALA A 107 8.73 -13.64 -3.25
C ALA A 107 7.76 -12.85 -2.37
N VAL A 108 7.99 -12.80 -1.06
CA VAL A 108 7.18 -12.01 -0.12
C VAL A 108 7.17 -10.52 -0.48
N VAL A 109 8.35 -9.96 -0.77
CA VAL A 109 8.47 -8.55 -1.17
C VAL A 109 7.75 -8.29 -2.49
N ASP A 110 7.78 -9.23 -3.43
CA ASP A 110 7.09 -9.11 -4.71
C ASP A 110 5.57 -9.14 -4.57
N VAL A 111 5.02 -10.01 -3.71
CA VAL A 111 3.58 -10.02 -3.38
C VAL A 111 3.16 -8.69 -2.77
N CYS A 112 3.88 -8.22 -1.75
CA CYS A 112 3.62 -6.92 -1.13
C CYS A 112 3.67 -5.77 -2.14
N SER A 113 4.68 -5.76 -3.00
CA SER A 113 4.89 -4.68 -3.98
C SER A 113 3.80 -4.66 -5.02
N GLN A 114 3.31 -5.81 -5.49
CA GLN A 114 2.22 -5.89 -6.46
C GLN A 114 0.91 -5.33 -5.90
N ILE A 115 0.54 -5.76 -4.68
CA ILE A 115 -0.69 -5.29 -4.02
C ILE A 115 -0.61 -3.78 -3.73
N PHE A 116 0.53 -3.33 -3.19
CA PHE A 116 0.74 -1.92 -2.91
C PHE A 116 0.71 -1.06 -4.19
N SER A 117 1.35 -1.54 -5.26
CA SER A 117 1.33 -0.83 -6.54
C SER A 117 -0.08 -0.70 -7.08
N LYS A 118 -0.88 -1.76 -7.02
CA LYS A 118 -2.28 -1.72 -7.45
C LYS A 118 -3.07 -0.70 -6.64
N PHE A 119 -2.95 -0.70 -5.32
CA PHE A 119 -3.59 0.29 -4.47
C PHE A 119 -3.20 1.73 -4.86
N LEU A 120 -1.91 2.00 -5.06
CA LEU A 120 -1.44 3.34 -5.46
C LEU A 120 -1.96 3.77 -6.85
N HIS A 121 -2.19 2.82 -7.74
CA HIS A 121 -2.71 3.09 -9.08
C HIS A 121 -4.22 3.12 -9.15
N ASP A 122 -4.96 2.50 -8.25
CA ASP A 122 -6.41 2.35 -8.45
C ASP A 122 -7.22 3.13 -7.40
N GLU A 123 -6.66 3.32 -6.21
CA GLU A 123 -7.43 3.69 -5.01
C GLU A 123 -6.82 4.83 -4.22
N TYR A 124 -5.49 4.98 -4.22
CA TYR A 124 -4.84 6.00 -3.42
C TYR A 124 -5.15 7.40 -3.94
N GLY A 125 -5.86 8.15 -3.11
CA GLY A 125 -6.45 9.46 -3.33
C GLY A 125 -5.65 10.65 -2.78
N GLY A 126 -4.34 10.48 -2.52
CA GLY A 126 -3.50 11.52 -1.94
C GLY A 126 -3.51 11.50 -0.40
N PRO A 127 -2.95 12.53 0.26
CA PRO A 127 -2.68 12.49 1.69
C PRO A 127 -3.94 12.26 2.51
N GLY A 128 -3.85 11.40 3.53
CA GLY A 128 -4.99 11.02 4.36
C GLY A 128 -5.96 10.00 3.73
N THR A 129 -5.66 9.46 2.55
CA THR A 129 -6.47 8.41 1.90
C THR A 129 -5.84 7.02 1.95
N LEU A 130 -4.76 6.86 2.73
CA LEU A 130 -4.12 5.56 2.93
C LEU A 130 -5.09 4.56 3.60
N LEU A 131 -5.40 3.46 2.90
CA LEU A 131 -6.30 2.43 3.39
C LEU A 131 -5.54 1.31 4.11
N VAL A 132 -6.20 0.62 5.05
CA VAL A 132 -5.65 -0.56 5.74
C VAL A 132 -5.87 -1.84 4.93
N GLU A 133 -6.89 -1.87 4.06
CA GLU A 133 -7.31 -3.03 3.28
C GLU A 133 -6.16 -3.64 2.43
N PRO A 134 -5.36 -2.86 1.69
CA PRO A 134 -4.24 -3.41 0.92
C PRO A 134 -3.24 -4.21 1.77
N PHE A 135 -3.03 -3.81 3.03
CA PHE A 135 -2.11 -4.50 3.93
C PHE A 135 -2.72 -5.78 4.52
N THR A 136 -4.04 -5.81 4.69
CA THR A 136 -4.75 -7.04 5.03
C THR A 136 -4.68 -8.03 3.88
N ASP A 137 -4.84 -7.55 2.64
CA ASP A 137 -4.69 -8.35 1.43
C ASP A 137 -3.27 -8.91 1.26
N MET A 138 -2.23 -8.15 1.59
CA MET A 138 -0.86 -8.67 1.62
C MET A 138 -0.73 -9.88 2.55
N MET A 139 -1.28 -9.78 3.76
CA MET A 139 -1.22 -10.88 4.73
C MET A 139 -1.96 -12.12 4.21
N LEU A 140 -3.13 -11.94 3.59
CA LEU A 140 -3.90 -13.03 3.02
C LEU A 140 -3.19 -13.66 1.81
N ALA A 141 -2.69 -12.86 0.89
CA ALA A 141 -1.98 -13.33 -0.30
C ALA A 141 -0.72 -14.12 0.05
N ILE A 142 0.12 -13.62 0.97
CA ILE A 142 1.31 -14.34 1.44
C ILE A 142 0.90 -15.68 2.07
N LYS A 143 -0.17 -15.71 2.86
CA LYS A 143 -0.68 -16.93 3.49
C LYS A 143 -1.22 -17.93 2.46
N ASP A 144 -1.97 -17.46 1.48
CA ASP A 144 -2.52 -18.30 0.41
C ASP A 144 -1.42 -18.90 -0.48
N GLU A 145 -0.32 -18.17 -0.66
CA GLU A 145 0.90 -18.67 -1.33
C GLU A 145 1.80 -19.53 -0.44
N SER A 146 1.41 -19.77 0.82
CA SER A 146 2.18 -20.52 1.82
C SER A 146 3.59 -19.96 2.08
N LEU A 147 3.75 -18.64 1.90
CA LEU A 147 4.99 -17.91 2.15
C LEU A 147 5.13 -17.52 3.63
N PRO A 148 6.36 -17.37 4.15
CA PRO A 148 6.58 -17.07 5.56
C PRO A 148 6.29 -15.62 5.93
N GLY A 149 6.10 -15.37 7.22
CA GLY A 149 6.14 -14.02 7.79
C GLY A 149 5.03 -13.06 7.35
N ALA A 150 3.87 -13.55 6.91
CA ALA A 150 2.75 -12.74 6.39
C ALA A 150 2.39 -11.52 7.26
N ALA A 151 2.21 -11.72 8.58
CA ALA A 151 1.88 -10.63 9.50
C ALA A 151 3.04 -9.63 9.66
N ILE A 152 4.28 -10.10 9.66
CA ILE A 152 5.49 -9.27 9.79
C ILE A 152 5.65 -8.40 8.53
N ALA A 153 5.52 -9.01 7.35
CA ALA A 153 5.61 -8.32 6.06
C ALA A 153 4.50 -7.26 5.91
N ALA A 154 3.25 -7.63 6.18
CA ALA A 154 2.12 -6.70 6.09
C ALA A 154 2.26 -5.51 7.07
N ARG A 155 2.69 -5.77 8.31
CA ARG A 155 2.92 -4.72 9.30
C ARG A 155 4.07 -3.80 8.90
N ALA A 156 5.19 -4.36 8.43
CA ALA A 156 6.34 -3.58 7.98
C ALA A 156 5.97 -2.69 6.79
N ALA A 157 5.17 -3.22 5.86
CA ALA A 157 4.63 -2.48 4.73
C ALA A 157 3.72 -1.32 5.18
N LEU A 158 2.77 -1.58 6.08
CA LEU A 158 1.86 -0.56 6.62
C LEU A 158 2.63 0.58 7.30
N LEU A 159 3.58 0.23 8.17
CA LEU A 159 4.39 1.22 8.89
C LEU A 159 5.26 2.05 7.92
N TRP A 160 5.79 1.43 6.88
CA TRP A 160 6.49 2.17 5.83
C TRP A 160 5.54 3.15 5.15
N ALA A 161 4.35 2.70 4.72
CA ALA A 161 3.42 3.54 3.99
C ALA A 161 2.96 4.75 4.81
N GLN A 162 2.61 4.53 6.08
CA GLN A 162 2.26 5.59 7.03
C GLN A 162 3.37 6.63 7.23
N SER A 163 4.63 6.26 7.05
CA SER A 163 5.78 7.15 7.28
C SER A 163 6.17 7.98 6.07
N TYR A 164 5.82 7.54 4.85
CA TYR A 164 6.43 8.05 3.62
C TYR A 164 5.41 8.52 2.59
N VAL A 165 4.32 7.79 2.36
CA VAL A 165 3.47 7.95 1.17
C VAL A 165 2.85 9.35 1.09
N ASP A 166 2.27 9.83 2.18
CA ASP A 166 1.66 11.17 2.24
C ASP A 166 2.71 12.28 2.08
N GLN A 167 3.87 12.11 2.72
CA GLN A 167 4.97 13.08 2.65
C GLN A 167 5.61 13.16 1.26
N ASP A 168 5.83 12.00 0.63
CA ASP A 168 6.39 11.91 -0.72
C ASP A 168 5.41 12.47 -1.75
N TRP A 169 4.11 12.26 -1.55
CA TRP A 169 3.07 12.88 -2.36
C TRP A 169 3.11 14.41 -2.32
N GLU A 170 3.17 15.00 -1.12
CA GLU A 170 3.29 16.45 -0.96
C GLU A 170 4.55 16.99 -1.66
N SER A 171 5.66 16.29 -1.49
CA SER A 171 6.95 16.63 -2.10
C SER A 171 6.92 16.54 -3.64
N TRP A 172 6.22 15.54 -4.18
CA TRP A 172 6.01 15.34 -5.61
C TRP A 172 5.26 16.52 -6.22
N HIS A 173 4.14 16.93 -5.63
CA HIS A 173 3.35 18.07 -6.11
C HIS A 173 4.10 19.40 -5.97
N ALA A 174 4.83 19.62 -4.87
CA ALA A 174 5.64 20.82 -4.69
C ALA A 174 6.76 20.98 -5.75
N THR A 175 7.22 19.87 -6.33
CA THR A 175 8.22 19.89 -7.41
C THR A 175 7.57 20.17 -8.76
N ASN A 176 6.41 19.56 -9.04
CA ASN A 176 5.68 19.76 -10.29
C ASN A 176 5.11 21.19 -10.43
N HIS A 177 4.61 21.79 -9.34
CA HIS A 177 4.13 23.18 -9.37
C HIS A 177 5.26 24.21 -9.62
N ARG A 178 6.51 23.87 -9.29
CA ARG A 178 7.68 24.70 -9.59
C ARG A 178 8.09 24.63 -11.07
N GLN A 179 7.85 23.51 -11.74
CA GLN A 179 8.20 23.33 -13.15
C GLN A 179 7.21 24.02 -14.10
N THR A 180 5.96 24.23 -13.69
CA THR A 180 4.94 24.95 -14.48
C THR A 180 5.06 26.48 -14.40
N SER A 181 5.99 27.02 -13.61
CA SER A 181 6.18 28.46 -13.40
C SER A 181 7.42 29.03 -14.12
N LEU A 182 7.99 28.28 -15.06
CA LEU A 182 9.12 28.66 -15.93
C LEU A 182 8.68 28.57 -17.39
#